data_AF-A0A6P2DII8-F1
#
_entry.id   AF-A0A6P2DII8-F1
#
_cell.length_a   1.000
_cell.length_b   1.000
_cell.length_c   1.000
_cell.angle_alpha   90.00
_cell.angle_beta   90.00
_cell.angle_gamma   90.00
#
_symmetry.space_group_name_H-M   'P 1'
#
loop_
_entity.id
_entity.type
_entity.pdbx_description
1 polymer ?
#
loop_
_entity_poly.entity_id
_entity_poly.type
_entity_poly.pdbx_seq_one_letter_code
_entity_poly.pdbx_strand_id
1 'polypeptide(L)'
;MSDRDALVSAICDQPDEDTPRLIFADYLDEHDEPAHAAFIRAQVELAHTAPWEPFAVRCKWREPNVLNGEAFRPTLPKLSSAVEWAPAPFRRGFGWWIDVLMASEWDARITPLFDRAPIGKVTLRGALLDDWRHVAESDRLSRLREIVFAISPIEPLFAIRDAVGIERVTDLHFNRASGAGMPEVIEDLFRSYLGRAVRGLHFHMGYESRDALLDALNTGPSLERLSFSVMGLAADSLRRLFDGPIAHKLAELHFVNEPLSDDGLRVLAGTLPPGLRDLTLISVGMRPDGLEAFARSDRLTNLRRLTLHGNALTPRAVKVLSLTHSLTALRAIDLSGCHIGDKGVRHVTQAKWWENLVEVVLRRNSLSHIGVKHLLNAPVPPDLTALVLDRDSLSPESRAALVKKFGAAVVFVVPDPFG
;
A
#
# COMPACT_ATOMS: atom_id res chain seq x y z
N MET A 1 -24.23 -20.87 -23.06
CA MET A 1 -23.24 -20.48 -22.04
C MET A 1 -22.22 -21.59 -21.99
N SER A 2 -20.94 -21.32 -22.19
CA SER A 2 -19.89 -22.34 -22.08
C SER A 2 -19.61 -22.66 -20.61
N ASP A 3 -18.97 -23.80 -20.32
CA ASP A 3 -18.54 -24.15 -18.96
C ASP A 3 -17.59 -23.09 -18.38
N ARG A 4 -16.71 -22.54 -19.22
CA ARG A 4 -15.86 -21.39 -18.89
C ARG A 4 -16.68 -20.18 -18.44
N ASP A 5 -17.73 -19.82 -19.18
CA ASP A 5 -18.58 -18.67 -18.83
C ASP A 5 -19.33 -18.90 -17.51
N ALA A 6 -19.78 -20.14 -17.26
CA ALA A 6 -20.47 -20.50 -16.03
C ALA A 6 -19.56 -20.36 -14.81
N LEU A 7 -18.29 -20.80 -14.92
CA LEU A 7 -17.30 -20.66 -13.86
C LEU A 7 -16.94 -19.18 -13.59
N VAL A 8 -16.78 -18.38 -14.66
CA VAL A 8 -16.55 -16.92 -14.51
C VAL A 8 -17.76 -16.25 -13.86
N SER A 9 -18.99 -16.63 -14.24
CA SER A 9 -20.21 -16.14 -13.60
C SER A 9 -20.21 -16.47 -12.10
N ALA A 10 -19.85 -17.69 -11.69
CA ALA A 10 -19.79 -18.06 -10.28
C ALA A 10 -18.78 -17.21 -9.48
N ILE A 11 -17.63 -16.89 -10.08
CA ILE A 11 -16.64 -15.96 -9.49
C ILE A 11 -17.20 -14.54 -9.39
N CYS A 12 -17.95 -14.11 -10.40
CA CYS A 12 -18.65 -12.84 -10.40
C CYS A 12 -19.87 -12.83 -9.48
N ASP A 13 -20.45 -13.96 -9.08
CA ASP A 13 -21.50 -13.98 -8.07
C ASP A 13 -20.92 -13.95 -6.65
N GLN A 14 -19.73 -14.54 -6.47
CA GLN A 14 -19.04 -14.68 -5.18
C GLN A 14 -17.62 -14.06 -5.21
N PRO A 15 -17.50 -12.72 -5.20
CA PRO A 15 -16.24 -12.01 -5.42
C PRO A 15 -15.24 -12.15 -4.27
N ASP A 16 -15.68 -12.54 -3.07
CA ASP A 16 -14.80 -12.68 -1.92
C ASP A 16 -14.35 -14.14 -1.69
N GLU A 17 -14.95 -15.10 -2.38
CA GLU A 17 -14.71 -16.53 -2.19
C GLU A 17 -13.58 -17.05 -3.07
N ASP A 18 -12.62 -17.77 -2.50
CA ASP A 18 -11.52 -18.33 -3.30
C ASP A 18 -11.92 -19.62 -4.01
N THR A 19 -12.90 -20.35 -3.49
CA THR A 19 -13.31 -21.65 -4.03
C THR A 19 -13.68 -21.59 -5.53
N PRO A 20 -14.54 -20.67 -6.02
CA PRO A 20 -14.83 -20.58 -7.45
C PRO A 20 -13.60 -20.25 -8.30
N ARG A 21 -12.65 -19.47 -7.75
CA ARG A 21 -11.41 -19.10 -8.44
C ARG A 21 -10.47 -20.29 -8.58
N LEU A 22 -10.36 -21.10 -7.53
CA LEU A 22 -9.54 -22.31 -7.53
C LEU A 22 -10.12 -23.38 -8.46
N ILE A 23 -11.45 -23.56 -8.48
CA ILE A 23 -12.12 -24.43 -9.46
C ILE A 23 -11.85 -23.96 -10.89
N PHE A 24 -11.89 -22.65 -11.15
CA PHE A 24 -11.55 -22.11 -12.47
C PHE A 24 -10.07 -22.33 -12.81
N ALA A 25 -9.16 -22.27 -11.83
CA ALA A 25 -7.76 -22.61 -12.05
C ALA A 25 -7.59 -24.10 -12.41
N ASP A 26 -8.31 -25.01 -11.76
CA ASP A 26 -8.31 -26.44 -12.11
C ASP A 26 -8.83 -26.66 -13.54
N TYR A 27 -9.93 -25.98 -13.90
CA TYR A 27 -10.45 -25.99 -15.27
C TYR A 27 -9.40 -25.51 -16.29
N LEU A 28 -8.64 -24.46 -15.99
CA LEU A 28 -7.59 -23.96 -16.88
C LEU A 28 -6.44 -24.97 -17.06
N ASP A 29 -6.06 -25.71 -16.02
CA ASP A 29 -5.07 -26.78 -16.13
C ASP A 29 -5.56 -27.91 -17.06
N GLU A 30 -6.84 -28.28 -16.97
CA GLU A 30 -7.46 -29.29 -17.84
C GLU A 30 -7.60 -28.84 -19.31
N HIS A 31 -7.46 -27.54 -19.58
CA HIS A 31 -7.64 -26.92 -20.90
C HIS A 31 -6.35 -26.28 -21.44
N ASP A 32 -5.19 -26.81 -21.05
CA ASP A 32 -3.87 -26.39 -21.55
C ASP A 32 -3.52 -24.89 -21.28
N GLU A 33 -4.08 -24.29 -20.23
CA GLU A 33 -3.79 -22.93 -19.75
C GLU A 33 -3.08 -22.90 -18.36
N PRO A 34 -2.05 -23.74 -18.07
CA PRO A 34 -1.51 -23.91 -16.71
C PRO A 34 -0.80 -22.66 -16.16
N ALA A 35 -0.27 -21.81 -17.03
CA ALA A 35 0.31 -20.53 -16.61
C ALA A 35 -0.74 -19.58 -16.00
N HIS A 36 -1.95 -19.58 -16.55
CA HIS A 36 -3.07 -18.77 -16.05
C HIS A 36 -3.61 -19.36 -14.74
N ALA A 37 -3.73 -20.69 -14.65
CA ALA A 37 -4.08 -21.38 -13.42
C ALA A 37 -3.10 -21.04 -12.28
N ALA A 38 -1.79 -21.15 -12.53
CA ALA A 38 -0.75 -20.81 -11.58
C ALA A 38 -0.81 -19.34 -11.14
N PHE A 39 -1.09 -18.41 -12.06
CA PHE A 39 -1.29 -17.00 -11.74
C PHE A 39 -2.46 -16.76 -10.79
N ILE A 40 -3.61 -17.39 -11.04
CA ILE A 40 -4.78 -17.27 -10.17
C ILE A 40 -4.45 -17.78 -8.77
N ARG A 41 -3.86 -18.98 -8.65
CA ARG A 41 -3.49 -19.56 -7.34
C ARG A 41 -2.49 -18.67 -6.60
N ALA A 42 -1.47 -18.16 -7.29
CA ALA A 42 -0.48 -17.27 -6.69
C ALA A 42 -1.08 -15.94 -6.23
N GLN A 43 -2.00 -15.34 -7.00
CA GLN A 43 -2.72 -14.13 -6.60
C GLN A 43 -3.72 -14.36 -5.46
N VAL A 44 -4.31 -15.56 -5.35
CA VAL A 44 -5.12 -15.96 -4.20
C VAL A 44 -4.25 -16.06 -2.94
N GLU A 45 -3.12 -16.77 -3.00
CA GLU A 45 -2.15 -16.83 -1.89
C GLU A 45 -1.66 -15.43 -1.50
N LEU A 46 -1.36 -14.58 -2.48
CA LEU A 46 -0.89 -13.21 -2.26
C LEU A 46 -1.92 -12.36 -1.52
N ALA A 47 -3.21 -12.52 -1.82
CA ALA A 47 -4.29 -11.78 -1.18
C ALA A 47 -4.46 -12.12 0.33
N HIS A 48 -3.88 -13.23 0.79
CA HIS A 48 -3.87 -13.65 2.20
C HIS A 48 -2.49 -13.54 2.86
N THR A 49 -1.48 -13.15 2.09
CA THR A 49 -0.10 -13.05 2.57
C THR A 49 0.21 -11.61 2.96
N ALA A 50 0.56 -11.40 4.22
CA ALA A 50 1.01 -10.09 4.67
C ALA A 50 2.25 -9.66 3.86
N PRO A 51 2.35 -8.40 3.42
CA PRO A 51 3.28 -8.09 2.34
C PRO A 51 4.78 -8.07 2.76
N TRP A 52 5.08 -8.31 4.04
CA TRP A 52 6.43 -8.53 4.59
C TRP A 52 6.79 -10.00 4.81
N GLU A 53 5.93 -10.95 4.42
CA GLU A 53 6.23 -12.38 4.46
C GLU A 53 6.96 -12.86 3.19
N PRO A 54 7.73 -13.97 3.24
CA PRO A 54 8.57 -14.43 2.14
C PRO A 54 7.87 -14.54 0.78
N PHE A 55 6.65 -15.08 0.75
CA PHE A 55 5.90 -15.24 -0.51
C PHE A 55 5.62 -13.88 -1.18
N ALA A 56 5.05 -12.91 -0.43
CA ALA A 56 4.73 -11.60 -0.97
C ALA A 56 5.99 -10.81 -1.38
N VAL A 57 7.08 -10.92 -0.61
CA VAL A 57 8.37 -10.29 -0.94
C VAL A 57 8.96 -10.89 -2.21
N ARG A 58 8.84 -12.21 -2.42
CA ARG A 58 9.26 -12.87 -3.67
C ARG A 58 8.43 -12.39 -4.85
N CYS A 59 7.10 -12.32 -4.72
CA CYS A 59 6.24 -11.78 -5.77
C CYS A 59 6.62 -10.35 -6.14
N LYS A 60 6.90 -9.49 -5.15
CA LYS A 60 7.31 -8.10 -5.38
C LYS A 60 8.60 -7.97 -6.20
N TRP A 61 9.64 -8.76 -5.89
CA TRP A 61 10.98 -8.54 -6.45
C TRP A 61 11.43 -9.52 -7.52
N ARG A 62 10.85 -10.72 -7.57
CA ARG A 62 11.28 -11.81 -8.46
C ARG A 62 10.20 -12.20 -9.46
N GLU A 63 8.95 -12.11 -9.06
CA GLU A 63 7.80 -12.51 -9.88
C GLU A 63 6.82 -11.33 -10.03
N PRO A 64 7.25 -10.15 -10.51
CA PRO A 64 6.38 -8.97 -10.57
C PRO A 64 5.14 -9.17 -11.43
N ASN A 65 5.19 -10.10 -12.40
CA ASN A 65 4.03 -10.52 -13.19
C ASN A 65 2.92 -11.17 -12.34
N VAL A 66 3.26 -11.84 -11.23
CA VAL A 66 2.26 -12.35 -10.28
C VAL A 66 1.58 -11.17 -9.57
N LEU A 67 2.32 -10.11 -9.24
CA LEU A 67 1.77 -8.95 -8.54
C LEU A 67 0.89 -8.07 -9.46
N ASN A 68 1.38 -7.72 -10.64
CA ASN A 68 0.71 -6.76 -11.54
C ASN A 68 -0.23 -7.43 -12.55
N GLY A 69 -0.05 -8.73 -12.84
CA GLY A 69 -0.80 -9.47 -13.85
C GLY A 69 -0.56 -9.02 -15.29
N GLU A 70 0.57 -8.37 -15.59
CA GLU A 70 0.82 -7.74 -16.90
C GLU A 70 0.72 -8.76 -18.05
N ALA A 71 1.29 -9.95 -17.85
CA ALA A 71 1.22 -11.06 -18.80
C ALA A 71 -0.22 -11.55 -19.06
N PHE A 72 -1.15 -11.30 -18.13
CA PHE A 72 -2.54 -11.75 -18.18
C PHE A 72 -3.51 -10.63 -18.57
N ARG A 73 -3.06 -9.37 -18.78
CA ARG A 73 -3.97 -8.30 -19.25
C ARG A 73 -4.84 -8.69 -20.45
N PRO A 74 -4.37 -9.48 -21.45
CA PRO A 74 -5.20 -9.90 -22.57
C PRO A 74 -6.42 -10.76 -22.18
N THR A 75 -6.44 -11.35 -20.98
CA THR A 75 -7.56 -12.15 -20.48
C THR A 75 -8.70 -11.27 -19.93
N LEU A 76 -8.46 -9.98 -19.71
CA LEU A 76 -9.46 -9.08 -19.18
C LEU A 76 -10.58 -8.80 -20.20
N PRO A 77 -11.83 -8.60 -19.73
CA PRO A 77 -12.92 -8.14 -20.58
C PRO A 77 -12.55 -6.87 -21.38
N LYS A 78 -12.88 -6.88 -22.67
CA LYS A 78 -12.78 -5.68 -23.51
C LYS A 78 -13.70 -4.59 -22.99
N LEU A 79 -13.18 -3.35 -22.94
CA LEU A 79 -13.86 -2.18 -22.41
C LEU A 79 -14.32 -1.24 -23.54
N SER A 80 -15.24 -0.34 -23.19
CA SER A 80 -15.61 0.82 -24.02
C SER A 80 -14.74 2.03 -23.68
N SER A 81 -14.90 3.15 -24.38
CA SER A 81 -14.19 4.40 -24.09
C SER A 81 -14.59 5.08 -22.77
N ALA A 82 -15.63 4.60 -22.10
CA ALA A 82 -16.13 5.17 -20.85
C ALA A 82 -15.35 4.69 -19.61
N VAL A 83 -14.56 3.61 -19.76
CA VAL A 83 -13.92 2.90 -18.65
C VAL A 83 -12.63 2.24 -19.11
N GLU A 84 -11.63 2.26 -18.24
CA GLU A 84 -10.32 1.64 -18.50
C GLU A 84 -9.93 0.68 -17.37
N TRP A 85 -9.08 -0.30 -17.67
CA TRP A 85 -8.44 -1.10 -16.64
C TRP A 85 -7.31 -0.29 -16.02
N ALA A 86 -7.27 -0.19 -14.69
CA ALA A 86 -6.20 0.52 -13.99
C ALA A 86 -4.81 -0.10 -14.29
N PRO A 87 -3.70 0.61 -14.00
CA PRO A 87 -2.35 0.10 -14.28
C PRO A 87 -2.04 -1.26 -13.64
N ALA A 88 -2.55 -1.55 -12.45
CA ALA A 88 -2.47 -2.86 -11.80
C ALA A 88 -3.90 -3.39 -11.57
N PRO A 89 -4.54 -3.96 -12.61
CA PRO A 89 -5.98 -4.20 -12.58
C PRO A 89 -6.38 -5.50 -11.90
N PHE A 90 -5.44 -6.35 -11.51
CA PHE A 90 -5.72 -7.71 -11.03
C PHE A 90 -5.82 -7.80 -9.50
N ARG A 91 -6.75 -8.65 -9.04
CA ARG A 91 -6.77 -9.19 -7.68
C ARG A 91 -7.29 -10.62 -7.72
N ARG A 92 -6.60 -11.53 -7.03
CA ARG A 92 -6.95 -12.97 -7.00
C ARG A 92 -7.14 -13.58 -8.40
N GLY A 93 -6.35 -13.09 -9.36
CA GLY A 93 -6.30 -13.60 -10.73
C GLY A 93 -7.30 -12.98 -11.72
N PHE A 94 -8.19 -12.08 -11.29
CA PHE A 94 -9.22 -11.50 -12.14
C PHE A 94 -9.20 -9.97 -12.14
N GLY A 95 -9.87 -9.37 -13.13
CA GLY A 95 -10.08 -7.93 -13.20
C GLY A 95 -10.82 -7.40 -11.97
N TRP A 96 -10.16 -6.50 -11.25
CA TRP A 96 -10.54 -5.99 -9.94
C TRP A 96 -10.71 -4.48 -9.93
N TRP A 97 -9.80 -3.75 -10.60
CA TRP A 97 -9.71 -2.30 -10.54
C TRP A 97 -9.91 -1.64 -11.90
N ILE A 98 -11.00 -0.88 -12.02
CA ILE A 98 -11.31 -0.05 -13.19
C ILE A 98 -11.20 1.45 -12.88
N ASP A 99 -10.92 2.23 -13.91
CA ASP A 99 -10.99 3.68 -13.93
C ASP A 99 -12.21 4.12 -14.73
N VAL A 100 -13.17 4.75 -14.05
CA VAL A 100 -14.43 5.21 -14.62
C VAL A 100 -14.24 6.63 -15.14
N LEU A 101 -14.14 6.77 -16.46
CA LEU A 101 -13.89 8.03 -17.14
C LEU A 101 -15.18 8.85 -17.32
N MET A 102 -16.32 8.17 -17.49
CA MET A 102 -17.64 8.79 -17.74
C MET A 102 -18.69 8.09 -16.88
N ALA A 103 -19.04 8.66 -15.73
CA ALA A 103 -20.06 8.06 -14.85
C ALA A 103 -21.48 8.09 -15.45
N SER A 104 -21.74 8.97 -16.43
CA SER A 104 -22.99 8.98 -17.20
C SER A 104 -23.25 7.66 -17.95
N GLU A 105 -22.21 6.86 -18.20
CA GLU A 105 -22.30 5.55 -18.86
C GLU A 105 -22.40 4.39 -17.85
N TRP A 106 -22.70 4.67 -16.57
CA TRP A 106 -22.71 3.68 -15.50
C TRP A 106 -23.60 2.48 -15.84
N ASP A 107 -24.88 2.69 -16.09
CA ASP A 107 -25.81 1.60 -16.35
C ASP A 107 -25.57 0.93 -17.69
N ALA A 108 -25.27 1.72 -18.72
CA ALA A 108 -25.17 1.23 -20.09
C ALA A 108 -23.87 0.44 -20.36
N ARG A 109 -22.77 0.78 -19.68
CA ARG A 109 -21.43 0.26 -19.98
C ARG A 109 -20.68 -0.30 -18.79
N ILE A 110 -20.88 0.24 -17.58
CA ILE A 110 -20.07 -0.13 -16.41
C ILE A 110 -20.75 -1.26 -15.63
N THR A 111 -22.05 -1.16 -15.36
CA THR A 111 -22.86 -2.19 -14.67
C THR A 111 -22.72 -3.58 -15.33
N PRO A 112 -22.77 -3.73 -16.67
CA PRO A 112 -22.59 -5.04 -17.31
C PRO A 112 -21.18 -5.64 -17.17
N LEU A 113 -20.17 -4.85 -16.79
CA LEU A 113 -18.81 -5.38 -16.57
C LEU A 113 -18.73 -6.20 -15.27
N PHE A 114 -19.56 -5.90 -14.28
CA PHE A 114 -19.59 -6.64 -13.01
C PHE A 114 -20.04 -8.09 -13.18
N ASP A 115 -20.76 -8.40 -14.26
CA ASP A 115 -21.16 -9.77 -14.61
C ASP A 115 -20.05 -10.55 -15.32
N ARG A 116 -18.95 -9.86 -15.69
CA ARG A 116 -17.83 -10.43 -16.48
C ARG A 116 -16.50 -10.37 -15.75
N ALA A 117 -16.43 -9.60 -14.67
CA ALA A 117 -15.26 -9.51 -13.80
C ALA A 117 -15.70 -9.19 -12.36
N PRO A 118 -15.04 -9.78 -11.34
CA PRO A 118 -15.30 -9.50 -9.94
C PRO A 118 -14.69 -8.15 -9.50
N ILE A 119 -15.12 -7.07 -10.16
CA ILE A 119 -14.69 -5.70 -9.88
C ILE A 119 -15.06 -5.34 -8.45
N GLY A 120 -14.08 -4.82 -7.71
CA GLY A 120 -14.30 -4.32 -6.36
C GLY A 120 -13.50 -3.07 -6.00
N LYS A 121 -12.78 -2.50 -6.97
CA LYS A 121 -12.17 -1.19 -6.85
C LYS A 121 -12.52 -0.34 -8.06
N VAL A 122 -12.96 0.88 -7.80
CA VAL A 122 -13.27 1.87 -8.85
C VAL A 122 -12.52 3.16 -8.58
N THR A 123 -11.94 3.74 -9.62
CA THR A 123 -11.56 5.15 -9.63
C THR A 123 -12.68 5.93 -10.28
N LEU A 124 -13.26 6.88 -9.54
CA LEU A 124 -14.31 7.76 -10.01
C LEU A 124 -13.69 9.08 -10.45
N ARG A 125 -13.86 9.41 -11.74
CA ARG A 125 -13.48 10.70 -12.32
C ARG A 125 -14.67 11.65 -12.39
N GLY A 126 -14.43 12.86 -12.93
CA GLY A 126 -15.42 13.93 -13.09
C GLY A 126 -16.75 13.44 -13.65
N ALA A 127 -17.85 13.80 -13.00
CA ALA A 127 -19.20 13.57 -13.48
C ALA A 127 -20.15 14.68 -13.01
N LEU A 128 -21.37 14.72 -13.55
CA LEU A 128 -22.43 15.63 -13.11
C LEU A 128 -23.15 15.05 -11.88
N LEU A 129 -23.87 15.90 -11.15
CA LEU A 129 -24.61 15.48 -9.95
C LEU A 129 -25.63 14.36 -10.22
N ASP A 130 -26.33 14.42 -11.34
CA ASP A 130 -27.32 13.40 -11.70
C ASP A 130 -26.66 12.05 -12.04
N ASP A 131 -25.44 12.06 -12.59
CA ASP A 131 -24.67 10.83 -12.80
C ASP A 131 -24.36 10.15 -11.46
N TRP A 132 -24.00 10.93 -10.42
CA TRP A 132 -23.74 10.38 -9.08
C TRP A 132 -24.97 9.75 -8.43
N ARG A 133 -26.16 10.29 -8.71
CA ARG A 133 -27.42 9.70 -8.23
C ARG A 133 -27.66 8.33 -8.88
N HIS A 134 -27.42 8.21 -10.17
CA HIS A 134 -27.53 6.91 -10.86
C HIS A 134 -26.51 5.90 -10.33
N VAL A 135 -25.27 6.34 -10.07
CA VAL A 135 -24.27 5.50 -9.39
C VAL A 135 -24.77 5.05 -8.01
N ALA A 136 -25.40 5.94 -7.24
CA ALA A 136 -25.92 5.64 -5.89
C ALA A 136 -27.11 4.65 -5.91
N GLU A 137 -27.89 4.61 -6.99
CA GLU A 137 -29.03 3.70 -7.16
C GLU A 137 -28.61 2.29 -7.62
N SER A 138 -27.37 2.13 -8.08
CA SER A 138 -26.84 0.87 -8.61
C SER A 138 -26.59 -0.18 -7.52
N ASP A 139 -27.17 -1.37 -7.70
CA ASP A 139 -26.92 -2.57 -6.88
C ASP A 139 -25.44 -2.99 -6.86
N ARG A 140 -24.68 -2.60 -7.89
CA ARG A 140 -23.25 -2.91 -8.03
C ARG A 140 -22.36 -2.25 -6.98
N LEU A 141 -22.84 -1.26 -6.22
CA LEU A 141 -22.07 -0.69 -5.11
C LEU A 141 -21.72 -1.73 -4.03
N SER A 142 -22.58 -2.74 -3.84
CA SER A 142 -22.31 -3.89 -2.96
C SER A 142 -21.07 -4.71 -3.34
N ARG A 143 -20.63 -4.59 -4.59
CA ARG A 143 -19.46 -5.31 -5.11
C ARG A 143 -18.14 -4.64 -4.71
N LEU A 144 -18.19 -3.36 -4.34
CA LEU A 144 -17.02 -2.55 -4.08
C LEU A 144 -16.45 -2.78 -2.68
N ARG A 145 -15.12 -2.73 -2.57
CA ARG A 145 -14.35 -2.69 -1.33
C ARG A 145 -13.56 -1.39 -1.23
N GLU A 146 -13.18 -0.82 -2.37
CA GLU A 146 -12.37 0.40 -2.43
C GLU A 146 -12.94 1.39 -3.45
N ILE A 147 -12.97 2.66 -3.07
CA ILE A 147 -13.33 3.76 -3.97
C ILE A 147 -12.21 4.79 -3.97
N VAL A 148 -11.76 5.18 -5.16
CA VAL A 148 -10.79 6.25 -5.38
C VAL A 148 -11.49 7.44 -6.00
N PHE A 149 -11.48 8.58 -5.33
CA PHE A 149 -11.97 9.85 -5.86
C PHE A 149 -10.81 10.59 -6.51
N ALA A 150 -10.78 10.61 -7.85
CA ALA A 150 -9.76 11.34 -8.62
C ALA A 150 -10.01 12.86 -8.64
N ILE A 151 -11.23 13.26 -8.30
CA ILE A 151 -11.73 14.64 -8.27
C ILE A 151 -12.11 15.03 -6.84
N SER A 152 -12.75 16.21 -6.68
CA SER A 152 -13.35 16.59 -5.41
C SER A 152 -14.31 15.50 -4.93
N PRO A 153 -14.18 15.00 -3.69
CA PRO A 153 -15.00 13.90 -3.20
C PRO A 153 -16.35 14.38 -2.65
N ILE A 154 -16.60 15.69 -2.56
CA ILE A 154 -17.77 16.28 -1.90
C ILE A 154 -19.09 15.76 -2.51
N GLU A 155 -19.33 16.03 -3.80
CA GLU A 155 -20.55 15.60 -4.49
C GLU A 155 -20.72 14.08 -4.57
N PRO A 156 -19.70 13.30 -4.99
CA PRO A 156 -19.87 11.85 -5.07
C PRO A 156 -20.06 11.20 -3.69
N LEU A 157 -19.36 11.65 -2.64
CA LEU A 157 -19.63 11.14 -1.28
C LEU A 157 -21.03 11.49 -0.82
N PHE A 158 -21.52 12.71 -1.06
CA PHE A 158 -22.87 13.10 -0.68
C PHE A 158 -23.91 12.17 -1.33
N ALA A 159 -23.71 11.79 -2.59
CA ALA A 159 -24.62 10.89 -3.30
C ALA A 159 -24.56 9.44 -2.79
N ILE A 160 -23.37 8.87 -2.58
CA ILE A 160 -23.21 7.42 -2.37
C ILE A 160 -23.15 6.99 -0.90
N ARG A 161 -22.93 7.90 0.06
CA ARG A 161 -22.64 7.55 1.46
C ARG A 161 -23.72 6.72 2.17
N ASP A 162 -24.97 6.87 1.74
CA ASP A 162 -26.13 6.15 2.25
C ASP A 162 -26.75 5.19 1.22
N ALA A 163 -26.05 4.93 0.11
CA ALA A 163 -26.49 3.98 -0.90
C ALA A 163 -26.57 2.55 -0.35
N VAL A 164 -27.54 1.78 -0.83
CA VAL A 164 -27.72 0.39 -0.40
C VAL A 164 -26.54 -0.47 -0.86
N GLY A 165 -25.96 -1.25 0.06
CA GLY A 165 -24.84 -2.15 -0.23
C GLY A 165 -23.47 -1.50 -0.12
N ILE A 166 -23.39 -0.18 0.07
CA ILE A 166 -22.11 0.54 0.20
C ILE A 166 -21.32 0.12 1.46
N GLU A 167 -21.94 -0.59 2.41
CA GLU A 167 -21.34 -1.02 3.68
C GLU A 167 -20.22 -2.06 3.52
N ARG A 168 -19.94 -2.50 2.31
CA ARG A 168 -18.80 -3.38 2.02
C ARG A 168 -17.55 -2.61 1.59
N VAL A 169 -17.66 -1.31 1.34
CA VAL A 169 -16.52 -0.43 1.04
C VAL A 169 -15.77 -0.12 2.33
N THR A 170 -14.54 -0.60 2.42
CA THR A 170 -13.68 -0.44 3.60
C THR A 170 -12.64 0.66 3.43
N ASP A 171 -12.29 1.03 2.20
CA ASP A 171 -11.21 1.99 1.95
C ASP A 171 -11.63 3.07 0.96
N LEU A 172 -11.43 4.32 1.37
CA LEU A 172 -11.66 5.50 0.55
C LEU A 172 -10.33 6.21 0.29
N HIS A 173 -10.06 6.48 -0.98
CA HIS A 173 -8.85 7.20 -1.42
C HIS A 173 -9.26 8.53 -2.02
N PHE A 174 -8.66 9.61 -1.55
CA PHE A 174 -8.91 10.97 -2.00
C PHE A 174 -7.65 11.48 -2.69
N ASN A 175 -7.63 11.47 -4.02
CA ASN A 175 -6.49 12.01 -4.76
C ASN A 175 -6.41 13.53 -4.68
N ARG A 176 -7.53 14.19 -4.35
CA ARG A 176 -7.60 15.62 -4.04
C ARG A 176 -8.53 15.85 -2.86
N ALA A 177 -7.97 15.88 -1.66
CA ALA A 177 -8.69 16.21 -0.44
C ALA A 177 -8.68 17.72 -0.15
N SER A 178 -8.96 18.54 -1.17
CA SER A 178 -8.93 20.00 -1.10
C SER A 178 -10.32 20.59 -1.23
N GLY A 179 -10.71 21.50 -0.33
CA GLY A 179 -11.96 22.24 -0.40
C GLY A 179 -12.52 22.59 0.97
N ALA A 180 -13.10 23.79 1.10
CA ALA A 180 -13.61 24.31 2.38
C ALA A 180 -14.64 23.41 3.08
N GLY A 181 -15.41 22.61 2.34
CA GLY A 181 -16.44 21.70 2.88
C GLY A 181 -15.95 20.28 3.22
N MET A 182 -14.66 19.99 3.10
CA MET A 182 -14.12 18.66 3.41
C MET A 182 -14.35 18.22 4.86
N PRO A 183 -14.17 19.07 5.90
CA PRO A 183 -14.45 18.68 7.28
C PRO A 183 -15.89 18.20 7.48
N GLU A 184 -16.87 18.97 6.99
CA GLU A 184 -18.29 18.65 7.10
C GLU A 184 -18.66 17.36 6.35
N VAL A 185 -18.08 17.14 5.17
CA VAL A 185 -18.28 15.92 4.40
C VAL A 185 -17.74 14.68 5.13
N ILE A 186 -16.63 14.81 5.86
CA ILE A 186 -16.06 13.72 6.66
C ILE A 186 -16.91 13.44 7.91
N GLU A 187 -17.38 14.47 8.60
CA GLU A 187 -18.30 14.28 9.73
C GLU A 187 -19.61 13.60 9.29
N ASP A 188 -20.18 14.05 8.19
CA ASP A 188 -21.37 13.43 7.61
C ASP A 188 -21.11 12.00 7.15
N LEU A 189 -19.95 11.76 6.52
CA LEU A 189 -19.52 10.41 6.15
C LEU A 189 -19.60 9.48 7.37
N PHE A 190 -19.05 9.87 8.52
CA PHE A 190 -19.09 9.01 9.71
C PHE A 190 -20.48 8.77 10.29
N ARG A 191 -21.48 9.59 9.94
CA ARG A 191 -22.88 9.38 10.32
C ARG A 191 -23.63 8.43 9.36
N SER A 192 -23.10 8.24 8.15
CA SER A 192 -23.69 7.44 7.07
C SER A 192 -23.47 5.92 7.21
N TYR A 193 -24.09 5.14 6.32
CA TYR A 193 -23.81 3.70 6.23
C TYR A 193 -22.37 3.39 5.82
N LEU A 194 -21.84 4.13 4.83
CA LEU A 194 -20.45 3.99 4.39
C LEU A 194 -19.48 4.25 5.53
N GLY A 195 -19.67 5.33 6.32
CA GLY A 195 -18.74 5.68 7.40
C GLY A 195 -18.65 4.64 8.53
N ARG A 196 -19.69 3.82 8.73
CA ARG A 196 -19.65 2.69 9.68
C ARG A 196 -18.80 1.53 9.18
N ALA A 197 -18.69 1.37 7.87
CA ALA A 197 -17.96 0.30 7.22
C ALA A 197 -16.48 0.63 6.99
N VAL A 198 -16.16 1.90 6.75
CA VAL A 198 -14.79 2.35 6.46
C VAL A 198 -13.82 1.94 7.58
N ARG A 199 -12.67 1.44 7.15
CA ARG A 199 -11.51 1.06 7.97
C ARG A 199 -10.24 1.76 7.50
N GLY A 200 -10.21 2.25 6.27
CA GLY A 200 -9.08 2.97 5.69
C GLY A 200 -9.48 4.30 5.04
N LEU A 201 -8.77 5.37 5.40
CA LEU A 201 -8.87 6.66 4.71
C LEU A 201 -7.49 7.07 4.20
N HIS A 202 -7.41 7.44 2.93
CA HIS A 202 -6.15 7.77 2.26
C HIS A 202 -6.26 9.15 1.62
N PHE A 203 -5.50 10.12 2.13
CA PHE A 203 -5.57 11.51 1.71
C PHE A 203 -4.32 11.89 0.92
N HIS A 204 -4.52 12.38 -0.29
CA HIS A 204 -3.49 13.01 -1.10
C HIS A 204 -3.90 14.45 -1.45
N MET A 205 -2.95 15.37 -1.32
CA MET A 205 -3.03 16.80 -1.61
C MET A 205 -4.08 17.53 -0.76
N GLY A 206 -3.63 18.43 0.13
CA GLY A 206 -4.52 19.26 0.96
C GLY A 206 -4.10 20.72 1.01
N TYR A 207 -4.98 21.63 0.58
CA TYR A 207 -4.91 23.06 0.89
C TYR A 207 -6.32 23.60 1.16
N GLU A 208 -6.39 24.50 2.16
CA GLU A 208 -7.56 25.00 2.93
C GLU A 208 -8.07 24.07 4.05
N SER A 209 -8.34 24.63 5.24
CA SER A 209 -9.00 24.00 6.41
C SER A 209 -8.47 22.65 6.94
N ARG A 210 -7.20 22.30 6.67
CA ARG A 210 -6.53 21.06 7.14
C ARG A 210 -6.75 20.71 8.61
N ASP A 211 -6.62 21.66 9.53
CA ASP A 211 -6.78 21.37 10.96
C ASP A 211 -8.21 20.97 11.31
N ALA A 212 -9.21 21.63 10.70
CA ALA A 212 -10.60 21.27 10.85
C ALA A 212 -10.90 19.88 10.26
N LEU A 213 -10.25 19.50 9.15
CA LEU A 213 -10.35 18.14 8.60
C LEU A 213 -9.80 17.10 9.59
N LEU A 214 -8.67 17.38 10.24
CA LEU A 214 -8.09 16.47 11.23
C LEU A 214 -8.95 16.38 12.49
N ASP A 215 -9.55 17.48 12.92
CA ASP A 215 -10.51 17.48 14.02
C ASP A 215 -11.78 16.68 13.63
N ALA A 216 -12.28 16.83 12.40
CA ALA A 216 -13.40 16.05 11.85
C ALA A 216 -13.08 14.54 11.81
N LEU A 217 -11.86 14.15 11.46
CA LEU A 217 -11.42 12.74 11.52
C LEU A 217 -11.62 12.14 12.91
N ASN A 218 -11.36 12.91 13.97
CA ASN A 218 -11.54 12.45 15.35
C ASN A 218 -12.99 12.36 15.82
N THR A 219 -13.96 12.76 15.00
CA THR A 219 -15.39 12.52 15.28
C THR A 219 -15.83 11.10 14.89
N GLY A 220 -15.02 10.41 14.09
CA GLY A 220 -15.31 9.09 13.53
C GLY A 220 -14.89 7.90 14.40
N PRO A 221 -15.20 6.68 13.94
CA PRO A 221 -14.74 5.44 14.58
C PRO A 221 -13.23 5.26 14.38
N SER A 222 -12.60 4.38 15.18
CA SER A 222 -11.20 4.02 14.97
C SER A 222 -10.97 3.38 13.59
N LEU A 223 -9.92 3.82 12.91
CA LEU A 223 -9.48 3.25 11.64
C LEU A 223 -8.38 2.21 11.85
N GLU A 224 -8.22 1.36 10.84
CA GLU A 224 -7.13 0.38 10.73
C GLU A 224 -6.00 0.91 9.84
N ARG A 225 -6.33 1.75 8.85
CA ARG A 225 -5.39 2.27 7.84
C ARG A 225 -5.56 3.77 7.67
N LEU A 226 -4.46 4.49 7.66
CA LEU A 226 -4.47 5.94 7.43
C LEU A 226 -3.27 6.34 6.60
N SER A 227 -3.50 7.13 5.56
CA SER A 227 -2.44 7.63 4.69
C SER A 227 -2.58 9.13 4.46
N PHE A 228 -1.46 9.83 4.50
CA PHE A 228 -1.35 11.25 4.20
C PHE A 228 -0.22 11.48 3.20
N SER A 229 -0.51 12.27 2.16
CA SER A 229 0.48 12.69 1.20
C SER A 229 0.26 14.12 0.72
N VAL A 230 1.29 14.97 0.83
CA VAL A 230 1.24 16.39 0.43
C VAL A 230 0.08 17.19 1.08
N MET A 231 -0.12 17.04 2.39
CA MET A 231 -1.12 17.73 3.22
C MET A 231 -0.51 18.86 4.06
N GLY A 232 0.82 18.84 4.28
CA GLY A 232 1.53 19.89 5.00
C GLY A 232 1.25 19.87 6.51
N LEU A 233 1.22 18.67 7.11
CA LEU A 233 0.86 18.43 8.51
C LEU A 233 1.82 19.07 9.53
N ALA A 234 1.29 19.57 10.64
CA ALA A 234 2.02 20.26 11.71
C ALA A 234 1.98 19.42 12.99
N ALA A 235 2.96 19.59 13.87
CA ALA A 235 3.13 18.75 15.06
C ALA A 235 1.90 18.75 15.98
N ASP A 236 1.27 19.90 16.22
CA ASP A 236 0.10 20.00 17.10
C ASP A 236 -1.13 19.31 16.50
N SER A 237 -1.31 19.38 15.18
CA SER A 237 -2.42 18.70 14.51
C SER A 237 -2.23 17.19 14.48
N LEU A 238 -0.99 16.70 14.32
CA LEU A 238 -0.67 15.27 14.49
C LEU A 238 -0.97 14.83 15.91
N ARG A 239 -0.56 15.60 16.93
CA ARG A 239 -0.83 15.24 18.32
C ARG A 239 -2.32 15.06 18.56
N ARG A 240 -3.14 16.03 18.16
CA ARG A 240 -4.61 15.95 18.27
C ARG A 240 -5.17 14.72 17.55
N LEU A 241 -4.70 14.44 16.33
CA LEU A 241 -5.14 13.28 15.56
C LEU A 241 -4.83 11.96 16.30
N PHE A 242 -3.59 11.78 16.78
CA PHE A 242 -3.16 10.53 17.40
C PHE A 242 -3.58 10.36 18.87
N ASP A 243 -3.95 11.44 19.54
CA ASP A 243 -4.61 11.40 20.86
C ASP A 243 -6.11 11.06 20.74
N GLY A 244 -6.67 11.14 19.53
CA GLY A 244 -8.08 10.90 19.27
C GLY A 244 -8.43 9.44 18.97
N PRO A 245 -9.75 9.12 18.94
CA PRO A 245 -10.24 7.76 18.79
C PRO A 245 -9.87 7.12 17.44
N ILE A 246 -9.61 7.95 16.42
CA ILE A 246 -9.29 7.51 15.06
C ILE A 246 -8.06 6.60 15.04
N ALA A 247 -7.09 6.85 15.94
CA ALA A 247 -5.78 6.21 15.92
C ALA A 247 -5.71 4.89 16.70
N HIS A 248 -6.68 4.60 17.58
CA HIS A 248 -6.57 3.50 18.55
C HIS A 248 -6.38 2.10 17.95
N LYS A 249 -6.88 1.88 16.73
CA LYS A 249 -6.82 0.58 16.04
C LYS A 249 -5.92 0.59 14.80
N LEU A 250 -5.15 1.64 14.57
CA LEU A 250 -4.32 1.71 13.37
C LEU A 250 -3.29 0.58 13.37
N ALA A 251 -3.31 -0.19 12.28
CA ALA A 251 -2.33 -1.19 11.94
C ALA A 251 -1.38 -0.69 10.84
N GLU A 252 -1.82 0.24 10.00
CA GLU A 252 -1.03 0.79 8.90
C GLU A 252 -1.11 2.32 8.88
N LEU A 253 0.05 2.96 8.80
CA LEU A 253 0.17 4.41 8.79
C LEU A 253 1.21 4.84 7.76
N HIS A 254 0.80 5.68 6.82
CA HIS A 254 1.65 6.12 5.73
C HIS A 254 1.71 7.65 5.65
N PHE A 255 2.92 8.18 5.63
CA PHE A 255 3.22 9.56 5.29
C PHE A 255 4.15 9.57 4.08
N VAL A 256 3.72 10.20 2.99
CA VAL A 256 4.48 10.23 1.73
C VAL A 256 4.59 11.66 1.22
N ASN A 257 5.82 12.18 1.13
CA ASN A 257 6.10 13.57 0.76
C ASN A 257 5.39 14.56 1.71
N GLU A 258 5.45 14.26 3.02
CA GLU A 258 4.86 15.06 4.09
C GLU A 258 5.97 15.65 4.96
N PRO A 259 6.28 16.95 4.87
CA PRO A 259 7.33 17.55 5.70
C PRO A 259 6.86 17.68 7.15
N LEU A 260 7.01 16.62 7.95
CA LEU A 260 6.47 16.57 9.32
C LEU A 260 7.27 17.39 10.34
N SER A 261 8.47 17.89 9.96
CA SER A 261 9.48 18.47 10.85
C SER A 261 9.95 17.53 11.97
N ASP A 262 11.04 17.86 12.67
CA ASP A 262 11.52 17.04 13.78
C ASP A 262 10.52 17.03 14.96
N ASP A 263 9.77 18.12 15.16
CA ASP A 263 8.74 18.20 16.20
C ASP A 263 7.57 17.24 15.93
N GLY A 264 7.10 17.17 14.68
CA GLY A 264 6.05 16.23 14.29
C GLY A 264 6.52 14.79 14.39
N LEU A 265 7.77 14.50 14.05
CA LEU A 265 8.37 13.16 14.22
C LEU A 265 8.49 12.75 15.69
N ARG A 266 8.85 13.69 16.59
CA ARG A 266 8.85 13.43 18.04
C ARG A 266 7.44 13.16 18.57
N VAL A 267 6.44 13.91 18.09
CA VAL A 267 5.04 13.64 18.41
C VAL A 267 4.66 12.24 17.98
N LEU A 268 4.88 11.87 16.72
CA LEU A 268 4.59 10.52 16.23
C LEU A 268 5.28 9.45 17.08
N ALA A 269 6.59 9.55 17.30
CA ALA A 269 7.33 8.59 18.12
C ALA A 269 6.71 8.38 19.52
N GLY A 270 6.09 9.42 20.10
CA GLY A 270 5.42 9.36 21.39
C GLY A 270 3.96 8.89 21.37
N THR A 271 3.26 9.04 20.24
CA THR A 271 1.80 8.83 20.12
C THR A 271 1.40 7.65 19.23
N LEU A 272 2.34 6.99 18.54
CA LEU A 272 1.98 5.85 17.69
C LEU A 272 1.24 4.74 18.46
N PRO A 273 0.20 4.14 17.84
CA PRO A 273 -0.55 3.09 18.49
C PRO A 273 0.31 1.82 18.60
N PRO A 274 0.22 1.09 19.73
CA PRO A 274 1.04 -0.10 19.94
C PRO A 274 0.72 -1.26 18.98
N GLY A 275 -0.45 -1.22 18.32
CA GLY A 275 -0.89 -2.21 17.33
C GLY A 275 -0.33 -2.01 15.93
N LEU A 276 0.46 -0.95 15.70
CA LEU A 276 0.96 -0.61 14.37
C LEU A 276 1.92 -1.68 13.83
N ARG A 277 1.69 -2.12 12.60
CA ARG A 277 2.46 -3.16 11.90
C ARG A 277 3.17 -2.64 10.66
N ASP A 278 2.61 -1.66 9.96
CA ASP A 278 3.22 -1.01 8.80
C ASP A 278 3.34 0.49 9.03
N LEU A 279 4.57 0.99 8.99
CA LEU A 279 4.88 2.41 9.07
C LEU A 279 5.69 2.83 7.86
N THR A 280 5.13 3.77 7.10
CA THR A 280 5.79 4.38 5.95
C THR A 280 6.01 5.87 6.19
N LEU A 281 7.27 6.29 6.07
CA LEU A 281 7.72 7.67 6.22
C LEU A 281 8.61 8.02 5.03
N ILE A 282 8.00 8.29 3.88
CA ILE A 282 8.74 8.58 2.64
C ILE A 282 8.93 10.08 2.48
N SER A 283 10.18 10.51 2.31
CA SER A 283 10.53 11.91 2.06
C SER A 283 9.86 12.88 3.04
N VAL A 284 9.79 12.51 4.32
CA VAL A 284 9.11 13.30 5.36
C VAL A 284 10.01 14.37 5.98
N GLY A 285 11.21 14.55 5.42
CA GLY A 285 12.23 15.45 5.93
C GLY A 285 12.85 14.96 7.24
N MET A 286 12.84 13.65 7.52
CA MET A 286 13.37 13.10 8.77
C MET A 286 14.88 13.35 8.89
N ARG A 287 15.26 14.00 9.98
CA ARG A 287 16.64 14.26 10.40
C ARG A 287 17.04 13.33 11.57
N PRO A 288 18.32 13.31 11.98
CA PRO A 288 18.79 12.42 13.04
C PRO A 288 18.01 12.52 14.36
N ASP A 289 17.62 13.72 14.79
CA ASP A 289 16.89 13.94 16.05
C ASP A 289 15.48 13.32 16.01
N GLY A 290 14.79 13.46 14.86
CA GLY A 290 13.50 12.81 14.63
C GLY A 290 13.63 11.28 14.70
N LEU A 291 14.63 10.70 14.01
CA LEU A 291 14.86 9.25 14.05
C LEU A 291 15.26 8.75 15.45
N GLU A 292 16.02 9.53 16.21
CA GLU A 292 16.39 9.19 17.58
C GLU A 292 15.16 9.07 18.49
N ALA A 293 14.15 9.90 18.30
CA ALA A 293 12.88 9.77 19.02
C ALA A 293 12.19 8.43 18.71
N PHE A 294 12.14 8.03 17.44
CA PHE A 294 11.61 6.71 17.03
C PHE A 294 12.42 5.56 17.63
N ALA A 295 13.74 5.64 17.62
CA ALA A 295 14.61 4.59 18.15
C ALA A 295 14.48 4.40 19.68
N ARG A 296 14.10 5.45 20.40
CA ARG A 296 13.82 5.44 21.86
C ARG A 296 12.38 5.09 22.20
N SER A 297 11.48 4.96 21.21
CA SER A 297 10.07 4.66 21.45
C SER A 297 9.85 3.17 21.66
N ASP A 298 9.23 2.78 22.77
CA ASP A 298 8.87 1.39 23.07
C ASP A 298 7.59 0.92 22.32
N ARG A 299 7.03 1.78 21.47
CA ARG A 299 5.73 1.55 20.79
C ARG A 299 5.84 0.77 19.48
N LEU A 300 7.05 0.53 19.00
CA LEU A 300 7.29 -0.12 17.69
C LEU A 300 7.48 -1.65 17.78
N THR A 301 7.18 -2.26 18.94
CA THR A 301 7.38 -3.69 19.25
C THR A 301 6.62 -4.64 18.34
N ASN A 302 5.51 -4.20 17.75
CA ASN A 302 4.72 -4.96 16.79
C ASN A 302 4.99 -4.61 15.33
N LEU A 303 5.88 -3.64 15.07
CA LEU A 303 6.14 -3.16 13.72
C LEU A 303 6.81 -4.26 12.88
N ARG A 304 6.19 -4.58 11.75
CA ARG A 304 6.63 -5.61 10.80
C ARG A 304 7.31 -5.01 9.58
N ARG A 305 6.87 -3.83 9.14
CA ARG A 305 7.47 -3.07 8.05
C ARG A 305 7.78 -1.64 8.46
N LEU A 306 8.98 -1.21 8.11
CA LEU A 306 9.43 0.17 8.25
C LEU A 306 10.02 0.69 6.93
N THR A 307 9.36 1.68 6.33
CA THR A 307 9.83 2.35 5.11
C THR A 307 10.29 3.76 5.44
N LEU A 308 11.59 4.05 5.26
CA LEU A 308 12.20 5.36 5.51
C LEU A 308 12.75 6.01 4.22
N HIS A 309 12.29 5.55 3.05
CA HIS A 309 12.79 5.99 1.75
C HIS A 309 12.89 7.52 1.62
N GLY A 310 14.02 8.02 1.09
CA GLY A 310 14.18 9.44 0.76
C GLY A 310 14.42 10.36 1.94
N ASN A 311 14.74 9.84 3.14
CA ASN A 311 15.10 10.67 4.29
C ASN A 311 16.61 10.74 4.50
N ALA A 312 17.17 11.93 4.74
CA ALA A 312 18.61 12.11 4.93
C ALA A 312 19.10 11.65 6.33
N LEU A 313 19.08 10.33 6.58
CA LEU A 313 19.37 9.75 7.89
C LEU A 313 20.84 9.84 8.27
N THR A 314 21.77 9.72 7.31
CA THR A 314 23.23 9.62 7.55
C THR A 314 23.64 8.33 8.29
N PRO A 315 24.94 7.94 8.27
CA PRO A 315 25.39 6.75 9.01
C PRO A 315 25.21 6.83 10.53
N ARG A 316 25.16 8.04 11.11
CA ARG A 316 25.03 8.23 12.56
C ARG A 316 23.62 7.94 13.05
N ALA A 317 22.59 8.37 12.32
CA ALA A 317 21.22 8.08 12.74
C ALA A 317 20.90 6.59 12.56
N VAL A 318 21.41 5.94 11.52
CA VAL A 318 21.27 4.48 11.36
C VAL A 318 21.95 3.70 12.50
N LYS A 319 23.05 4.21 13.06
CA LYS A 319 23.63 3.63 14.29
C LYS A 319 22.62 3.66 15.44
N VAL A 320 21.91 4.78 15.63
CA VAL A 320 20.88 4.89 16.67
C VAL A 320 19.75 3.90 16.42
N LEU A 321 19.27 3.78 15.18
CA LEU A 321 18.26 2.81 14.79
C LEU A 321 18.71 1.35 15.01
N SER A 322 19.99 1.02 14.76
CA SER A 322 20.52 -0.33 14.97
C SER A 322 20.56 -0.76 16.44
N LEU A 323 20.53 0.21 17.36
CA LEU A 323 20.60 0.01 18.80
C LEU A 323 19.23 0.01 19.48
N THR A 324 18.14 0.23 18.73
CA THR A 324 16.78 0.22 19.28
C THR A 324 16.40 -1.17 19.79
N HIS A 325 15.64 -1.21 20.88
CA HIS A 325 15.10 -2.43 21.46
C HIS A 325 13.67 -2.72 20.99
N SER A 326 13.08 -1.82 20.21
CA SER A 326 11.65 -1.87 19.90
C SER A 326 11.34 -2.55 18.57
N LEU A 327 12.29 -2.66 17.63
CA LEU A 327 12.03 -3.28 16.32
C LEU A 327 12.16 -4.82 16.35
N THR A 328 11.71 -5.46 17.42
CA THR A 328 11.86 -6.91 17.65
C THR A 328 11.09 -7.76 16.64
N ALA A 329 9.98 -7.24 16.12
CA ALA A 329 9.08 -7.95 15.21
C ALA A 329 9.34 -7.64 13.72
N LEU A 330 10.35 -6.80 13.41
CA LEU A 330 10.58 -6.26 12.09
C LEU A 330 10.96 -7.37 11.10
N ARG A 331 10.27 -7.39 9.95
CA ARG A 331 10.50 -8.34 8.83
C ARG A 331 10.94 -7.61 7.56
N ALA A 332 10.53 -6.37 7.35
CA ALA A 332 10.85 -5.60 6.14
C ALA A 332 11.36 -4.20 6.49
N ILE A 333 12.49 -3.81 5.89
CA ILE A 333 13.03 -2.45 6.02
C ILE A 333 13.44 -1.87 4.67
N ASP A 334 13.01 -0.64 4.40
CA ASP A 334 13.46 0.13 3.24
C ASP A 334 14.19 1.39 3.69
N LEU A 335 15.49 1.43 3.40
CA LEU A 335 16.39 2.56 3.68
C LEU A 335 16.86 3.23 2.37
N SER A 336 16.08 3.12 1.30
CA SER A 336 16.50 3.60 -0.01
C SER A 336 16.68 5.11 -0.02
N GLY A 337 17.78 5.62 -0.57
CA GLY A 337 18.01 7.06 -0.66
C GLY A 337 18.26 7.74 0.69
N CYS A 338 18.74 6.99 1.69
CA CYS A 338 18.90 7.50 3.06
C CYS A 338 20.31 8.04 3.40
N HIS A 339 21.21 8.10 2.41
CA HIS A 339 22.60 8.52 2.55
C HIS A 339 23.36 7.78 3.66
N ILE A 340 23.09 6.48 3.83
CA ILE A 340 23.63 5.71 4.95
C ILE A 340 25.10 5.28 4.71
N GLY A 341 25.52 5.13 3.46
CA GLY A 341 26.86 4.70 3.05
C GLY A 341 27.32 3.38 3.67
N ASP A 342 28.61 3.06 3.49
CA ASP A 342 29.21 1.81 3.99
C ASP A 342 29.10 1.66 5.51
N LYS A 343 29.29 2.79 6.24
CA LYS A 343 29.16 2.82 7.70
C LYS A 343 27.72 2.53 8.15
N GLY A 344 26.72 3.01 7.44
CA GLY A 344 25.31 2.71 7.73
C GLY A 344 24.99 1.23 7.53
N VAL A 345 25.46 0.64 6.42
CA VAL A 345 25.32 -0.81 6.17
C VAL A 345 25.96 -1.65 7.27
N ARG A 346 27.12 -1.25 7.79
CA ARG A 346 27.72 -1.89 8.97
C ARG A 346 26.78 -1.90 10.18
N HIS A 347 26.10 -0.79 10.46
CA HIS A 347 25.17 -0.72 11.60
C HIS A 347 23.91 -1.56 11.36
N VAL A 348 23.34 -1.52 10.15
CA VAL A 348 22.18 -2.35 9.78
C VAL A 348 22.47 -3.83 9.95
N THR A 349 23.61 -4.30 9.43
CA THR A 349 24.04 -5.71 9.51
C THR A 349 24.43 -6.17 10.92
N GLN A 350 24.60 -5.25 11.86
CA GLN A 350 24.90 -5.53 13.27
C GLN A 350 23.69 -5.32 14.19
N ALA A 351 22.55 -4.91 13.64
CA ALA A 351 21.34 -4.67 14.41
C ALA A 351 20.73 -5.98 14.89
N LYS A 352 20.14 -5.99 16.09
CA LYS A 352 19.47 -7.19 16.64
C LYS A 352 18.33 -7.69 15.76
N TRP A 353 17.67 -6.78 15.05
CA TRP A 353 16.55 -7.10 14.17
C TRP A 353 16.98 -7.62 12.78
N TRP A 354 18.28 -7.62 12.46
CA TRP A 354 18.80 -8.09 11.16
C TRP A 354 18.40 -9.54 10.86
N GLU A 355 18.49 -10.41 11.85
CA GLU A 355 18.24 -11.85 11.69
C GLU A 355 16.76 -12.19 11.44
N ASN A 356 15.85 -11.24 11.67
CA ASN A 356 14.42 -11.43 11.44
C ASN A 356 13.97 -10.97 10.04
N LEU A 357 14.86 -10.34 9.26
CA LEU A 357 14.48 -9.67 8.02
C LEU A 357 14.24 -10.65 6.87
N VAL A 358 13.08 -10.45 6.24
CA VAL A 358 12.66 -11.04 4.96
C VAL A 358 13.04 -10.11 3.80
N GLU A 359 12.95 -8.80 4.00
CA GLU A 359 13.21 -7.77 2.99
C GLU A 359 14.13 -6.68 3.53
N VAL A 360 15.20 -6.40 2.79
CA VAL A 360 16.13 -5.30 3.05
C VAL A 360 16.38 -4.54 1.75
N VAL A 361 15.93 -3.28 1.68
CA VAL A 361 16.12 -2.42 0.52
C VAL A 361 17.14 -1.34 0.85
N LEU A 362 18.30 -1.38 0.19
CA LEU A 362 19.44 -0.47 0.46
C LEU A 362 19.80 0.38 -0.76
N ARG A 363 18.87 0.56 -1.70
CA ARG A 363 19.10 1.31 -2.93
C ARG A 363 19.46 2.77 -2.65
N ARG A 364 20.15 3.42 -3.58
CA ARG A 364 20.53 4.84 -3.56
C ARG A 364 21.27 5.27 -2.30
N ASN A 365 22.16 4.41 -1.80
CA ASN A 365 22.98 4.68 -0.61
C ASN A 365 24.48 4.78 -0.87
N SER A 366 24.91 4.81 -2.14
CA SER A 366 26.31 4.92 -2.56
C SER A 366 27.24 3.93 -1.84
N LEU A 367 27.06 2.63 -2.11
CA LEU A 367 27.83 1.57 -1.48
C LEU A 367 29.13 1.31 -2.24
N SER A 368 30.25 1.30 -1.52
CA SER A 368 31.54 0.87 -2.07
C SER A 368 31.80 -0.61 -1.77
N HIS A 369 32.98 -1.10 -2.17
CA HIS A 369 33.46 -2.43 -1.80
C HIS A 369 33.51 -2.65 -0.27
N ILE A 370 33.64 -1.59 0.54
CA ILE A 370 33.62 -1.68 2.00
C ILE A 370 32.21 -2.01 2.50
N GLY A 371 31.16 -1.37 1.96
CA GLY A 371 29.76 -1.69 2.27
C GLY A 371 29.41 -3.12 1.88
N VAL A 372 29.87 -3.57 0.72
CA VAL A 372 29.74 -4.97 0.29
C VAL A 372 30.43 -5.92 1.25
N LYS A 373 31.64 -5.59 1.73
CA LYS A 373 32.34 -6.40 2.73
C LYS A 373 31.55 -6.55 4.03
N HIS A 374 30.84 -5.51 4.47
CA HIS A 374 29.95 -5.62 5.64
C HIS A 374 28.81 -6.62 5.41
N LEU A 375 28.14 -6.57 4.25
CA LEU A 375 27.13 -7.56 3.87
C LEU A 375 27.72 -8.97 3.79
N LEU A 376 28.93 -9.11 3.21
CA LEU A 376 29.64 -10.39 3.10
C LEU A 376 30.14 -10.95 4.43
N ASN A 377 30.20 -10.15 5.49
CA ASN A 377 30.54 -10.62 6.84
C ASN A 377 29.33 -10.85 7.75
N ALA A 378 28.16 -10.31 7.41
CA ALA A 378 26.93 -10.46 8.20
C ALA A 378 26.36 -11.89 8.15
N PRO A 379 25.67 -12.42 9.18
CA PRO A 379 24.92 -13.66 9.02
C PRO A 379 23.82 -13.48 7.95
N VAL A 380 23.49 -14.54 7.22
CA VAL A 380 22.34 -14.52 6.30
C VAL A 380 21.09 -14.76 7.13
N PRO A 381 20.11 -13.83 7.19
CA PRO A 381 18.86 -14.07 7.89
C PRO A 381 18.14 -15.29 7.27
N PRO A 382 17.56 -16.20 8.07
CA PRO A 382 16.98 -17.45 7.59
C PRO A 382 15.83 -17.24 6.60
N ASP A 383 15.00 -16.22 6.81
CA ASP A 383 13.83 -15.92 5.97
C ASP A 383 14.13 -14.89 4.87
N LEU A 384 15.40 -14.45 4.73
CA LEU A 384 15.74 -13.38 3.80
C LEU A 384 15.39 -13.77 2.36
N THR A 385 14.42 -13.05 1.81
CA THR A 385 13.90 -13.27 0.45
C THR A 385 14.36 -12.19 -0.52
N ALA A 386 14.59 -10.96 -0.04
CA ALA A 386 15.07 -9.86 -0.86
C ALA A 386 16.11 -8.99 -0.13
N LEU A 387 17.35 -9.01 -0.61
CA LEU A 387 18.36 -7.98 -0.36
C LEU A 387 18.54 -7.17 -1.64
N VAL A 388 17.96 -5.98 -1.67
CA VAL A 388 17.81 -5.16 -2.88
C VAL A 388 18.89 -4.08 -2.92
N LEU A 389 19.67 -4.11 -4.00
CA LEU A 389 20.83 -3.25 -4.22
C LEU A 389 20.79 -2.66 -5.63
N ASP A 390 21.39 -1.49 -5.83
CA ASP A 390 21.54 -0.94 -7.18
C ASP A 390 22.61 -1.73 -7.94
N ARG A 391 22.26 -2.19 -9.14
CA ARG A 391 23.14 -2.95 -10.01
C ARG A 391 24.39 -2.17 -10.39
N ASP A 392 24.19 -0.91 -10.77
CA ASP A 392 25.20 -0.09 -11.44
C ASP A 392 26.20 0.54 -10.46
N SER A 393 25.87 0.54 -9.17
CA SER A 393 26.77 1.01 -8.11
C SER A 393 27.78 -0.05 -7.68
N LEU A 394 27.66 -1.30 -8.15
CA LEU A 394 28.47 -2.44 -7.68
C LEU A 394 29.32 -3.02 -8.81
N SER A 395 30.56 -3.44 -8.49
CA SER A 395 31.41 -4.14 -9.45
C SER A 395 30.89 -5.55 -9.76
N PRO A 396 31.20 -6.13 -10.93
CA PRO A 396 30.85 -7.51 -11.25
C PRO A 396 31.29 -8.53 -10.19
N GLU A 397 32.48 -8.36 -9.62
CA GLU A 397 33.05 -9.24 -8.57
C GLU A 397 32.25 -9.14 -7.28
N SER A 398 31.88 -7.91 -6.90
CA SER A 398 31.03 -7.66 -5.72
C SER A 398 29.67 -8.33 -5.88
N ARG A 399 29.06 -8.22 -7.08
CA ARG A 399 27.79 -8.88 -7.38
C ARG A 399 27.92 -10.40 -7.33
N ALA A 400 28.96 -10.97 -7.93
CA ALA A 400 29.20 -12.42 -7.91
C ALA A 400 29.41 -12.94 -6.47
N ALA A 401 30.16 -12.21 -5.64
CA ALA A 401 30.35 -12.57 -4.23
C ALA A 401 29.05 -12.53 -3.42
N LEU A 402 28.21 -11.51 -3.65
CA LEU A 402 26.89 -11.40 -3.01
C LEU A 402 25.95 -12.53 -3.44
N VAL A 403 25.93 -12.87 -4.74
CA VAL A 403 25.15 -14.02 -5.25
C VAL A 403 25.64 -15.33 -4.65
N LYS A 404 26.96 -15.52 -4.55
CA LYS A 404 27.54 -16.73 -3.91
C LYS A 404 27.09 -16.87 -2.45
N LYS A 405 26.94 -15.75 -1.73
CA LYS A 405 26.59 -15.75 -0.31
C LYS A 405 25.08 -15.87 -0.06
N PHE A 406 24.29 -15.04 -0.73
CA PHE A 406 22.86 -14.87 -0.45
C PHE A 406 21.96 -15.58 -1.48
N GLY A 407 22.53 -16.17 -2.53
CA GLY A 407 21.81 -16.91 -3.55
C GLY A 407 20.69 -16.09 -4.19
N ALA A 408 19.50 -16.67 -4.23
CA ALA A 408 18.30 -16.06 -4.82
C ALA A 408 17.75 -14.88 -4.02
N ALA A 409 18.25 -14.59 -2.81
CA ALA A 409 17.79 -13.45 -2.04
C ALA A 409 18.33 -12.10 -2.56
N VAL A 410 19.49 -12.05 -3.23
CA VAL A 410 20.07 -10.77 -3.69
C VAL A 410 19.49 -10.30 -5.02
N VAL A 411 18.80 -9.16 -5.00
CA VAL A 411 18.12 -8.55 -6.15
C VAL A 411 18.90 -7.31 -6.58
N PHE A 412 19.38 -7.29 -7.83
CA PHE A 412 20.04 -6.13 -8.42
C PHE A 412 19.09 -5.37 -9.34
N VAL A 413 18.69 -4.18 -8.90
CA VAL A 413 17.77 -3.30 -9.62
C VAL A 413 18.56 -2.24 -10.36
N VAL A 414 18.18 -1.96 -11.61
CA VAL A 414 18.72 -0.81 -12.35
C VAL A 414 17.92 0.42 -11.90
N PRO A 415 18.56 1.55 -11.55
CA PRO A 415 17.84 2.77 -11.24
C PRO A 415 16.87 3.14 -12.36
N ASP A 416 15.59 3.32 -12.03
CA ASP A 416 14.67 3.96 -12.96
C ASP A 416 15.13 5.42 -13.12
N PRO A 417 15.34 5.91 -14.35
CA PRO A 417 15.66 7.32 -14.58
C PRO A 417 14.56 8.28 -14.09
N PHE A 418 13.35 7.81 -13.81
CA PHE A 418 12.19 8.64 -13.42
C PHE A 418 11.63 8.42 -12.00
N GLY A 419 12.20 7.50 -11.21
CA GLY A 419 11.58 7.10 -9.93
C GLY A 419 12.56 6.67 -8.90
#